data_AF-A0A7M3ZG72-F1
#
_entry.id   AF-A0A7M3ZG72-F1
#
_cell.length_a   1.000
_cell.length_b   1.000
_cell.length_c   1.000
_cell.angle_alpha   90.00
_cell.angle_beta   90.00
_cell.angle_gamma   90.00
#
_symmetry.space_group_name_H-M   'P 1'
#
loop_
_entity.id
_entity.type
_entity.pdbx_description
1 polymer ?
#
loop_
_entity_poly.entity_id
_entity_poly.type
_entity_poly.pdbx_seq_one_letter_code
_entity_poly.pdbx_strand_id
1 'polypeptide(L)'
;MGVLDQADWGVFKRSETWNAFGIAVVLFGVIAFAGLSLFDSMDEIFESDAEPAPIPEIIVQSLNRTGIEDNYTTEGEIRLSELRGDVIILDLLAHDCSNCHAVQ
;
A
#
# COMPACT_ATOMS: atom_id res chain seq x y z
N MET A 1 16.35 2.89 50.94
CA MET A 1 17.28 2.08 50.13
C MET A 1 17.04 2.47 48.69
N GLY A 2 18.05 3.04 48.01
CA GLY A 2 17.88 3.59 46.67
C GLY A 2 17.81 2.50 45.61
N VAL A 3 17.16 2.78 44.48
CA VAL A 3 17.07 1.85 43.33
C VAL A 3 18.45 1.40 42.84
N LEU A 4 19.47 2.26 42.99
CA LEU A 4 20.85 1.98 42.60
C LEU A 4 21.58 0.98 43.51
N ASP A 5 21.15 0.83 44.78
CA ASP A 5 21.70 -0.17 45.71
C ASP A 5 21.20 -1.59 45.42
N GLN A 6 20.12 -1.73 44.63
CA GLN A 6 19.58 -3.02 44.20
C GLN A 6 20.17 -3.53 42.88
N ALA A 7 20.93 -2.70 42.17
CA ALA A 7 21.53 -3.08 40.90
C ALA A 7 22.80 -3.94 41.14
N ASP A 8 22.85 -5.14 40.53
CA ASP A 8 24.05 -5.99 40.56
C ASP A 8 25.09 -5.51 39.53
N TRP A 9 25.95 -4.61 39.97
CA TRP A 9 27.08 -4.09 39.18
C TRP A 9 28.15 -5.16 38.88
N GLY A 10 28.12 -6.31 39.54
CA GLY A 10 29.03 -7.43 39.29
C GLY A 10 28.83 -8.07 37.91
N VAL A 11 27.66 -7.87 37.30
CA VAL A 11 27.34 -8.38 35.96
C VAL A 11 28.29 -7.82 34.90
N PHE A 12 28.74 -6.56 35.00
CA PHE A 12 29.66 -5.97 34.02
C PHE A 12 31.08 -6.56 34.04
N LYS A 13 31.45 -7.28 35.10
CA LYS A 13 32.74 -7.97 35.21
C LYS A 13 32.73 -9.36 34.58
N ARG A 14 31.56 -9.87 34.20
CA ARG A 14 31.41 -11.20 33.58
C ARG A 14 31.65 -11.10 32.08
N SER A 15 32.42 -12.03 31.55
CA SER A 15 32.72 -12.12 30.11
C SER A 15 31.45 -12.42 29.30
N GLU A 16 30.57 -13.24 29.88
CA GLU A 16 29.28 -13.63 29.32
C GLU A 16 28.40 -12.43 28.98
N THR A 17 28.43 -11.37 29.80
CA THR A 17 27.65 -10.15 29.58
C THR A 17 28.08 -9.41 28.33
N TRP A 18 29.38 -9.33 28.06
CA TRP A 18 29.91 -8.68 26.86
C TRP A 18 29.69 -9.50 25.60
N ASN A 19 29.76 -10.83 25.71
CA ASN A 19 29.39 -11.73 24.62
C ASN A 19 27.90 -11.58 24.25
N ALA A 20 27.02 -11.56 25.26
CA ALA A 20 25.59 -11.36 25.06
C ALA A 20 25.28 -9.97 24.47
N PHE A 21 25.97 -8.92 24.93
CA PHE A 21 25.85 -7.58 24.38
C PHE A 21 26.26 -7.53 22.90
N GLY A 22 27.38 -8.17 22.53
CA GLY A 22 27.81 -8.25 21.13
C GLY A 22 26.77 -8.94 20.24
N ILE A 23 26.21 -10.06 20.70
CA ILE A 23 25.13 -10.76 19.99
C ILE A 23 23.90 -9.87 19.83
N ALA A 24 23.51 -9.14 20.88
CA ALA A 24 22.37 -8.24 20.85
C ALA A 24 22.56 -7.10 19.83
N VAL A 25 23.74 -6.48 19.80
CA VAL A 25 24.07 -5.42 18.82
C VAL A 25 23.99 -5.95 17.39
N VAL A 26 24.55 -7.15 17.14
CA VAL A 26 24.52 -7.77 15.80
C VAL A 26 23.08 -8.09 15.39
N LEU A 27 22.31 -8.78 16.24
CA LEU A 27 20.92 -9.14 15.93
C LEU A 27 20.06 -7.89 15.70
N PHE A 28 20.15 -6.90 16.58
CA PHE A 28 19.39 -5.68 16.44
C PHE A 28 19.79 -4.89 15.19
N GLY A 29 21.09 -4.80 14.91
CA GLY A 29 21.61 -4.15 13.72
C GLY A 29 21.15 -4.81 12.42
N VAL A 30 21.17 -6.14 12.36
CA VAL A 30 20.70 -6.90 11.19
C VAL A 30 19.20 -6.71 10.98
N ILE A 31 18.40 -6.78 12.04
CA ILE A 31 16.94 -6.57 11.96
C ILE A 31 16.63 -5.13 11.53
N ALA A 32 17.31 -4.14 12.11
CA ALA A 32 17.13 -2.73 11.75
C ALA A 32 17.54 -2.47 10.29
N PHE A 33 18.68 -3.01 9.84
CA PHE A 33 19.12 -2.90 8.46
C PHE A 33 18.12 -3.55 7.49
N ALA A 34 17.70 -4.79 7.77
CA ALA A 34 16.72 -5.48 6.93
C ALA A 34 15.38 -4.72 6.87
N GLY A 35 14.90 -4.19 8.01
CA GLY A 35 13.70 -3.37 8.06
C GLY A 35 13.83 -2.10 7.21
N LEU A 36 14.88 -1.31 7.44
CA LEU A 36 15.13 -0.06 6.72
C LEU A 36 15.33 -0.27 5.22
N SER A 37 16.08 -1.31 4.82
CA SER A 37 16.28 -1.64 3.41
C SER A 37 15.00 -2.14 2.73
N LEU A 38 14.12 -2.84 3.46
CA LEU A 38 12.82 -3.24 2.93
C LEU A 38 11.94 -2.00 2.70
N PHE A 39 11.90 -1.06 3.64
CA PHE A 39 11.18 0.20 3.46
C PHE A 39 11.73 1.05 2.32
N ASP A 40 13.06 1.14 2.17
CA ASP A 40 13.72 1.80 1.03
C ASP A 40 13.34 1.15 -0.31
N SER A 41 13.24 -0.19 -0.36
CA SER A 41 12.78 -0.91 -1.55
C SER A 41 11.28 -0.81 -1.83
N MET A 42 10.48 -0.44 -0.82
CA MET A 42 9.03 -0.34 -0.91
C MET A 42 8.56 1.09 -1.18
N ASP A 43 9.44 2.09 -1.11
CA ASP A 43 9.13 3.48 -1.46
C ASP A 43 8.66 3.60 -2.93
N GLU A 44 9.25 2.81 -3.83
CA GLU A 44 8.80 2.68 -5.23
C GLU A 44 7.38 2.07 -5.37
N ILE A 45 6.91 1.32 -4.38
CA ILE A 45 5.56 0.69 -4.41
C ILE A 45 4.52 1.56 -3.72
N PHE A 46 4.93 2.31 -2.68
CA PHE A 46 4.02 3.14 -1.90
C PHE A 46 3.91 4.58 -2.41
N GLU A 47 4.73 5.00 -3.38
CA GLU A 47 4.59 6.20 -4.23
C GLU A 47 4.00 7.42 -3.49
N SER A 48 4.38 7.61 -2.22
CA SER A 48 3.72 8.63 -1.38
C SER A 48 4.13 10.06 -1.75
N ASP A 49 5.24 10.18 -2.48
CA ASP A 49 5.78 11.42 -3.06
C ASP A 49 5.85 11.36 -4.60
N ALA A 50 5.33 10.31 -5.24
CA ALA A 50 5.31 10.20 -6.70
C ALA A 50 4.05 10.85 -7.29
N GLU A 51 4.23 11.51 -8.43
CA GLU A 51 3.22 11.89 -9.40
C GLU A 51 2.32 10.68 -9.71
N PRO A 52 1.01 10.73 -9.37
CA PRO A 52 0.13 9.58 -9.51
C PRO A 52 0.22 9.00 -10.92
N ALA A 53 0.54 7.71 -11.02
CA ALA A 53 0.54 7.01 -12.30
C ALA A 53 -0.82 7.26 -13.00
N PRO A 54 -0.83 7.71 -14.26
CA PRO A 54 -2.08 8.00 -14.95
C PRO A 54 -2.92 6.73 -14.97
N ILE A 55 -4.21 6.85 -14.61
CA ILE A 55 -5.17 5.75 -14.63
C ILE A 55 -5.05 5.05 -16.00
N PRO A 56 -4.85 3.72 -16.03
CA PRO A 56 -4.73 2.99 -17.28
C PRO A 56 -5.94 3.27 -18.15
N GLU A 57 -5.72 3.40 -19.47
CA GLU A 57 -6.83 3.67 -20.38
C GLU A 57 -7.76 2.46 -20.44
N ILE A 58 -8.99 2.67 -19.97
CA ILE A 58 -10.08 1.72 -20.11
C ILE A 58 -11.03 2.29 -21.14
N ILE A 59 -11.32 1.49 -22.16
CA ILE A 59 -12.30 1.79 -23.19
C ILE A 59 -13.40 0.76 -23.04
N VAL A 60 -14.62 1.22 -22.74
CA VAL A 60 -15.80 0.36 -22.64
C VAL A 60 -16.79 0.71 -23.73
N GLN A 61 -17.43 -0.33 -24.27
CA GLN A 61 -18.53 -0.16 -25.21
C GLN A 61 -19.76 0.32 -24.45
N SER A 62 -20.34 1.43 -24.89
CA SER A 62 -21.58 1.95 -24.34
C SER A 62 -22.78 1.26 -25.00
N LEU A 63 -23.91 1.22 -24.27
CA LEU A 63 -25.19 0.76 -24.82
C LEU A 63 -25.91 1.87 -25.61
N ASN A 64 -25.31 3.06 -25.69
CA ASN A 64 -25.77 4.25 -26.39
C ASN A 64 -27.22 4.65 -26.03
N ARG A 65 -27.51 4.67 -24.72
CA ARG A 65 -28.84 4.99 -24.19
C ARG A 65 -29.06 6.50 -24.20
N THR A 66 -30.03 6.94 -25.01
CA THR A 66 -30.38 8.35 -25.17
C THR A 66 -30.69 9.03 -23.84
N GLY A 67 -30.05 10.17 -23.59
CA GLY A 67 -30.21 10.98 -22.37
C GLY A 67 -29.47 10.46 -21.13
N ILE A 68 -28.74 9.34 -21.22
CA ILE A 68 -27.95 8.78 -20.12
C ILE A 68 -26.46 8.83 -20.46
N GLU A 69 -26.08 8.17 -21.56
CA GLU A 69 -24.67 7.98 -21.93
C GLU A 69 -24.21 8.97 -23.01
N ASP A 70 -25.12 9.64 -23.70
CA ASP A 70 -24.84 10.52 -24.87
C ASP A 70 -23.79 11.61 -24.62
N ASN A 71 -23.69 12.11 -23.39
CA ASN A 71 -22.74 13.17 -23.04
C ASN A 71 -21.33 12.65 -22.72
N TYR A 72 -21.17 11.34 -22.57
CA TYR A 72 -19.94 10.68 -22.12
C TYR A 72 -19.42 9.68 -23.16
N THR A 73 -20.10 9.55 -24.30
CA THR A 73 -19.74 8.61 -25.36
C THR A 73 -19.20 9.33 -26.58
N THR A 74 -18.10 8.79 -27.11
CA THR A 74 -17.52 9.21 -28.39
C THR A 74 -17.57 7.99 -29.30
N GLU A 75 -18.37 8.05 -30.37
CA GLU A 75 -18.55 6.96 -31.35
C GLU A 75 -19.05 5.62 -30.74
N GLY A 76 -19.81 5.70 -29.64
CA GLY A 76 -20.32 4.51 -28.94
C GLY A 76 -19.36 3.92 -27.91
N GLU A 77 -18.22 4.56 -27.68
CA GLU A 77 -17.23 4.16 -26.68
C GLU A 77 -17.17 5.19 -25.55
N ILE A 78 -16.99 4.71 -24.31
CA ILE A 78 -16.63 5.56 -23.17
C ILE A 78 -15.14 5.36 -22.92
N ARG A 79 -14.38 6.45 -23.00
CA ARG A 79 -12.93 6.47 -22.80
C ARG A 79 -12.64 7.17 -21.48
N LEU A 80 -12.02 6.47 -20.51
CA LEU A 80 -11.70 7.11 -19.22
C LEU A 80 -10.69 8.26 -19.37
N SER A 81 -9.91 8.27 -20.44
CA SER A 81 -9.01 9.37 -20.79
C SER A 81 -9.74 10.70 -21.04
N GLU A 82 -11.00 10.66 -21.48
CA GLU A 82 -11.86 11.83 -21.71
C GLU A 82 -12.56 12.33 -20.44
N LEU A 83 -12.61 11.49 -19.39
CA LEU A 83 -13.26 11.78 -18.10
C LEU A 83 -12.25 12.16 -17.00
N ARG A 84 -11.06 12.62 -17.39
CA ARG A 84 -10.02 13.02 -16.44
C ARG A 84 -10.46 14.24 -15.64
N GLY A 85 -10.37 14.12 -14.31
CA GLY A 85 -10.82 15.15 -13.37
C GLY A 85 -12.19 14.86 -12.74
N ASP A 86 -12.92 13.89 -13.30
CA ASP A 86 -14.17 13.41 -12.72
C ASP A 86 -13.94 12.22 -11.78
N VAL A 87 -14.89 12.01 -10.87
CA VAL A 87 -14.92 10.81 -10.02
C VAL A 87 -15.61 9.71 -10.79
N ILE A 88 -14.86 8.64 -11.06
CA ILE A 88 -15.31 7.49 -11.86
C ILE A 88 -15.52 6.30 -10.93
N ILE A 89 -16.72 5.72 -10.97
CA ILE A 89 -17.04 4.48 -10.24
C ILE A 89 -17.22 3.36 -11.27
N LEU A 90 -16.38 2.34 -11.19
CA LEU A 90 -16.47 1.14 -12.03
C LEU A 90 -17.08 0.01 -11.22
N ASP A 91 -18.33 -0.32 -11.50
CA ASP A 91 -19.00 -1.50 -10.93
C ASP A 91 -18.91 -2.67 -11.92
N LEU A 92 -18.07 -3.65 -11.60
CA LEU A 92 -17.78 -4.80 -12.46
C LEU A 92 -18.55 -6.02 -11.95
N LEU A 93 -19.50 -6.49 -12.76
CA LEU A 93 -20.38 -7.61 -12.42
C LEU A 93 -20.04 -8.81 -13.30
N ALA A 94 -20.07 -10.03 -12.73
CA ALA A 94 -19.95 -11.24 -13.53
C ALA A 94 -21.20 -11.44 -14.40
N HIS A 95 -21.04 -11.98 -15.61
CA HIS A 95 -22.11 -12.16 -16.60
C HIS A 95 -23.38 -12.83 -16.03
N ASP A 96 -23.20 -13.79 -15.12
CA ASP A 96 -24.29 -14.56 -14.49
C ASP A 96 -24.34 -14.39 -12.96
N CYS A 97 -24.03 -13.19 -12.46
CA CYS A 97 -24.13 -12.94 -11.02
C CYS A 97 -25.59 -12.81 -10.56
N SER A 98 -26.12 -13.87 -9.93
CA SER A 98 -27.53 -13.96 -9.49
C SER A 98 -27.97 -12.85 -8.54
N ASN A 99 -27.08 -12.35 -7.69
CA ASN A 99 -27.40 -11.33 -6.68
C ASN A 99 -27.02 -9.90 -7.10
N CYS A 100 -26.35 -9.72 -8.24
CA CYS A 100 -25.84 -8.42 -8.65
C CYS A 100 -26.93 -7.45 -9.15
N HIS A 101 -28.04 -7.98 -9.69
CA HIS A 101 -29.17 -7.15 -10.16
C HIS A 101 -30.00 -6.52 -9.04
N ALA A 102 -29.88 -7.00 -7.79
CA ALA A 102 -30.72 -6.56 -6.69
C ALA A 102 -30.12 -5.40 -5.86
N VAL A 103 -28.86 -5.03 -6.14
CA VAL A 103 -28.08 -4.06 -5.36
C VAL A 103 -27.70 -2.83 -6.20
N GLN A 104 -28.24 -2.72 -7.42
CA GLN A 104 -27.95 -1.66 -8.39
C GLN A 104 -28.86 -0.44 -8.21
#